data_AF-A0AAF0IKQ4-F1
#
_entry.id   AF-A0AAF0IKQ4-F1
#
_cell.length_a   1.000
_cell.length_b   1.000
_cell.length_c   1.000
_cell.angle_alpha   90.00
_cell.angle_beta   90.00
_cell.angle_gamma   90.00
#
_symmetry.space_group_name_H-M   'P 1'
#
loop_
_entity.id
_entity.type
_entity.pdbx_description
1 polymer ?
#
loop_
_entity_poly.entity_id
_entity_poly.type
_entity_poly.pdbx_seq_one_letter_code
_entity_poly.pdbx_strand_id
1 'polypeptide(L)'
;MFLQQLELMRRISYLNFKGCEEEGLYRVPGSGKDIKHWQRRFDTELDINLFDEPELYDVNTIGSMFKAWLRGLPDEIFPKVTQAMIAEKCAGATKAPQLLKDELSKLPPFNYYLLFAITCHLSLLHSYVDKNKMDYRNLCICFQPCMKIDGFCFQFLVCDWKNCWQGCWTEKKHLETELEYERQLKEAALKKAKAPPAPPVSGTNEERAVSSSDSSQPLENGGSSGTGTKASSRSGSLGRGRKTPPNIDNDRLKVASQLPELGPPLSPIEI
;
A
#
# COMPACT_ATOMS: atom_id res chain seq x y z
N MET A 1 -0.84 -10.43 3.48
CA MET A 1 -2.09 -9.75 3.85
C MET A 1 -1.91 -8.92 5.12
N PHE A 2 -1.52 -9.53 6.25
CA PHE A 2 -1.28 -8.81 7.52
C PHE A 2 -0.29 -7.62 7.43
N LEU A 3 0.86 -7.80 6.77
CA LEU A 3 1.85 -6.71 6.61
C LEU A 3 1.28 -5.51 5.83
N GLN A 4 0.60 -5.76 4.72
CA GLN A 4 -0.05 -4.70 3.94
C GLN A 4 -1.14 -3.98 4.74
N GLN A 5 -1.85 -4.69 5.63
CA GLN A 5 -2.84 -4.10 6.51
C GLN A 5 -2.19 -3.23 7.59
N LEU A 6 -1.05 -3.66 8.14
CA LEU A 6 -0.27 -2.88 9.11
C LEU A 6 0.26 -1.59 8.48
N GLU A 7 0.86 -1.68 7.28
CA GLU A 7 1.34 -0.52 6.53
C GLU A 7 0.21 0.48 6.27
N LEU A 8 -0.97 -0.03 5.91
CA LEU A 8 -2.14 0.81 5.68
C LEU A 8 -2.55 1.57 6.95
N MET A 9 -2.67 0.86 8.07
CA MET A 9 -3.05 1.47 9.35
C MET A 9 -2.02 2.50 9.81
N ARG A 10 -0.72 2.26 9.54
CA ARG A 10 0.35 3.22 9.81
C ARG A 10 0.18 4.49 8.97
N ARG A 11 -0.08 4.36 7.67
CA ARG A 11 -0.35 5.50 6.77
C ARG A 11 -1.58 6.30 7.23
N ILE A 12 -2.69 5.62 7.55
CA ILE A 12 -3.92 6.27 8.05
C ILE A 12 -3.64 7.01 9.36
N SER A 13 -2.97 6.38 10.32
CA SER A 13 -2.64 7.00 11.61
C SER A 13 -1.76 8.24 11.43
N TYR A 14 -0.75 8.16 10.58
CA TYR A 14 0.11 9.30 10.26
C TYR A 14 -0.68 10.44 9.60
N LEU A 15 -1.53 10.13 8.61
CA LEU A 15 -2.35 11.12 7.91
C LEU A 15 -3.41 11.76 8.81
N ASN A 16 -3.98 11.00 9.76
CA ASN A 16 -4.88 11.54 10.78
C ASN A 16 -4.17 12.57 11.67
N PHE A 17 -2.91 12.33 12.03
CA PHE A 17 -2.18 13.19 12.95
C PHE A 17 -1.51 14.39 12.26
N LYS A 18 -0.85 14.17 11.12
CA LYS A 18 -0.10 15.21 10.39
C LYS A 18 -0.88 15.84 9.24
N GLY A 19 -1.86 15.14 8.67
CA GLY A 19 -2.50 15.53 7.41
C GLY A 19 -3.86 16.21 7.53
N CYS A 20 -4.54 16.14 8.66
CA CYS A 20 -5.90 16.68 8.78
C CYS A 20 -5.99 18.20 8.54
N GLU A 21 -4.91 18.95 8.78
CA GLU A 21 -4.87 20.41 8.55
C GLU A 21 -4.12 20.79 7.25
N GLU A 22 -3.53 19.82 6.54
CA GLU A 22 -2.75 20.05 5.33
C GLU A 22 -3.67 20.46 4.17
N GLU A 23 -3.41 21.64 3.59
CA GLU A 23 -4.25 22.17 2.53
C GLU A 23 -4.21 21.28 1.27
N GLY A 24 -5.38 20.83 0.83
CA GLY A 24 -5.49 20.05 -0.38
C GLY A 24 -4.91 18.64 -0.28
N LEU A 25 -4.77 18.06 0.92
CA LEU A 25 -4.37 16.67 1.08
C LEU A 25 -5.22 15.77 0.16
N TYR A 26 -4.55 14.86 -0.56
CA TYR A 26 -5.11 13.99 -1.61
C TYR A 26 -5.48 14.67 -2.93
N ARG A 27 -5.66 15.99 -2.98
CA ARG A 27 -5.75 16.74 -4.24
C ARG A 27 -4.35 17.03 -4.79
N VAL A 28 -3.44 17.47 -3.93
CA VAL A 28 -2.04 17.75 -4.28
C VAL A 28 -1.26 16.43 -4.38
N PRO A 29 -0.55 16.16 -5.49
CA PRO A 29 0.30 14.98 -5.60
C PRO A 29 1.60 15.18 -4.82
N GLY A 30 2.05 14.13 -4.16
CA GLY A 30 3.37 14.09 -3.54
C GLY A 30 4.49 13.96 -4.58
N SER A 31 5.71 14.23 -4.15
CA SER A 31 6.91 14.10 -4.98
C SER A 31 7.11 12.66 -5.45
N GLY A 32 7.18 12.45 -6.77
CA GLY A 32 7.37 11.11 -7.34
C GLY A 32 8.70 10.44 -6.95
N LYS A 33 9.72 11.22 -6.59
CA LYS A 33 10.98 10.70 -6.04
C LYS A 33 10.79 10.17 -4.62
N ASP A 34 10.10 10.95 -3.79
CA ASP A 34 9.86 10.60 -2.38
C ASP A 34 8.88 9.44 -2.27
N ILE A 35 7.85 9.39 -3.10
CA ILE A 35 6.95 8.23 -3.22
C ILE A 35 7.75 6.94 -3.45
N LYS A 36 8.69 6.94 -4.41
CA LYS A 36 9.52 5.75 -4.69
C LYS A 36 10.47 5.41 -3.55
N HIS A 37 11.04 6.43 -2.90
CA HIS A 37 11.89 6.24 -1.73
C HIS A 37 11.12 5.57 -0.58
N TRP A 38 9.97 6.12 -0.20
CA TRP A 38 9.15 5.60 0.87
C TRP A 38 8.55 4.24 0.54
N GLN A 39 8.11 4.00 -0.70
CA GLN A 39 7.67 2.68 -1.15
C GLN A 39 8.76 1.62 -0.93
N ARG A 40 9.99 1.91 -1.38
CA ARG A 40 11.11 0.98 -1.17
C ARG A 40 11.36 0.72 0.30
N ARG A 41 11.35 1.75 1.15
CA ARG A 41 11.55 1.57 2.58
C ARG A 41 10.47 0.66 3.17
N PHE A 42 9.20 0.87 2.85
CA PHE A 42 8.12 -0.02 3.31
C PHE A 42 8.35 -1.47 2.86
N ASP A 43 8.76 -1.68 1.60
CA ASP A 43 9.04 -3.02 1.06
C ASP A 43 10.23 -3.71 1.75
N THR A 44 11.23 -2.95 2.22
CA THR A 44 12.46 -3.52 2.83
C THR A 44 12.44 -3.60 4.35
N GLU A 45 11.83 -2.62 5.02
CA GLU A 45 11.86 -2.46 6.48
C GLU A 45 10.55 -2.90 7.16
N LEU A 46 9.45 -3.05 6.39
CA LEU A 46 8.14 -3.61 6.77
C LEU A 46 7.34 -2.87 7.87
N ASP A 47 7.96 -2.42 8.96
CA ASP A 47 7.30 -1.65 10.03
C ASP A 47 8.04 -0.35 10.34
N ILE A 48 7.85 0.64 9.48
CA ILE A 48 8.43 1.98 9.64
C ILE A 48 7.51 2.82 10.52
N ASN A 49 8.08 3.41 11.57
CA ASN A 49 7.37 4.42 12.33
C ASN A 49 7.46 5.79 11.66
N LEU A 50 6.47 6.13 10.82
CA LEU A 50 6.40 7.41 10.10
C LEU A 50 6.48 8.67 10.99
N PHE A 51 6.25 8.54 12.30
CA PHE A 51 6.35 9.67 13.24
C PHE A 51 7.78 10.02 13.64
N ASP A 52 8.71 9.08 13.52
CA ASP A 52 10.12 9.23 13.93
C ASP A 52 11.03 9.61 12.76
N GLU A 53 10.44 9.90 11.60
CA GLU A 53 11.15 10.10 10.34
C GLU A 53 11.26 11.60 9.99
N PRO A 54 12.38 12.27 10.34
CA PRO A 54 12.54 13.71 10.07
C PRO A 54 12.63 14.03 8.57
N GLU A 55 13.01 13.05 7.75
CA GLU A 55 13.06 13.17 6.29
C GLU A 55 11.66 13.18 5.66
N LEU A 56 10.62 12.78 6.40
CA LEU A 56 9.23 12.80 5.95
C LEU A 56 8.57 14.15 6.26
N TYR A 57 8.90 15.16 5.45
CA TYR A 57 8.34 16.51 5.58
C TYR A 57 7.05 16.73 4.76
N ASP A 58 6.89 16.05 3.62
CA ASP A 58 5.73 16.19 2.74
C ASP A 58 4.67 15.12 3.01
N VAL A 59 3.59 15.51 3.66
CA VAL A 59 2.45 14.62 3.97
C VAL A 59 1.75 14.13 2.69
N ASN A 60 1.79 14.89 1.60
CA ASN A 60 1.16 14.52 0.33
C ASN A 60 1.83 13.31 -0.32
N THR A 61 3.09 13.03 0.03
CA THR A 61 3.78 11.81 -0.37
C THR A 61 3.10 10.57 0.20
N ILE A 62 2.83 10.53 1.51
CA ILE A 62 2.08 9.42 2.14
C ILE A 62 0.64 9.36 1.63
N GLY A 63 0.00 10.52 1.42
CA GLY A 63 -1.36 10.59 0.86
C GLY A 63 -1.43 9.99 -0.56
N SER A 64 -0.42 10.24 -1.38
CA SER A 64 -0.31 9.69 -2.73
C SER A 64 -0.06 8.19 -2.73
N MET A 65 0.81 7.70 -1.84
CA MET A 65 1.04 6.27 -1.63
C MET A 65 -0.24 5.55 -1.18
N PHE A 66 -0.98 6.14 -0.25
CA PHE A 66 -2.26 5.61 0.21
C PHE A 66 -3.28 5.46 -0.93
N LYS A 67 -3.45 6.51 -1.75
CA LYS A 67 -4.33 6.43 -2.93
C LYS A 67 -3.87 5.39 -3.95
N ALA A 68 -2.56 5.30 -4.19
CA ALA A 68 -2.01 4.31 -5.12
C ALA A 68 -2.28 2.88 -4.63
N TRP A 69 -2.12 2.63 -3.33
CA TRP A 69 -2.43 1.34 -2.71
C TRP A 69 -3.92 0.98 -2.86
N LEU A 70 -4.83 1.91 -2.57
CA LEU A 70 -6.27 1.69 -2.74
C LEU A 70 -6.64 1.32 -4.17
N ARG A 71 -6.05 2.00 -5.16
CA ARG A 71 -6.28 1.73 -6.58
C ARG A 71 -5.73 0.37 -7.02
N GLY A 72 -4.66 -0.09 -6.37
CA GLY A 72 -4.02 -1.37 -6.66
C GLY A 72 -4.72 -2.60 -6.09
N LEU A 73 -5.80 -2.42 -5.33
CA LEU A 73 -6.56 -3.55 -4.78
C LEU A 73 -7.21 -4.38 -5.90
N PRO A 74 -7.00 -5.71 -5.91
CA PRO A 74 -7.55 -6.59 -6.94
C PRO A 74 -9.08 -6.66 -6.86
N ASP A 75 -9.60 -6.79 -5.64
CA ASP A 75 -11.03 -6.90 -5.37
C ASP A 75 -11.65 -5.55 -4.98
N GLU A 76 -12.92 -5.40 -5.29
CA GLU A 76 -13.72 -4.27 -4.83
C GLU A 76 -13.99 -4.41 -3.32
N ILE A 77 -13.58 -3.42 -2.53
CA ILE A 77 -13.80 -3.44 -1.08
C ILE A 77 -15.30 -3.57 -0.77
N PHE A 78 -16.13 -2.89 -1.58
CA PHE A 78 -17.58 -2.98 -1.54
C PHE A 78 -18.10 -3.37 -2.93
N PRO A 79 -18.85 -4.47 -3.12
CA PRO A 79 -19.22 -4.94 -4.47
C PRO A 79 -20.08 -3.95 -5.25
N LYS A 80 -19.77 -3.73 -6.53
CA LYS A 80 -20.51 -2.81 -7.42
C LYS A 80 -21.99 -3.15 -7.59
N VAL A 81 -22.32 -4.43 -7.68
CA VAL A 81 -23.72 -4.88 -7.79
C VAL A 81 -24.52 -4.46 -6.56
N THR A 82 -23.92 -4.60 -5.37
CA THR A 82 -24.53 -4.17 -4.12
C THR A 82 -24.67 -2.65 -4.04
N GLN A 83 -23.63 -1.91 -4.44
CA GLN A 83 -23.68 -0.44 -4.52
C GLN A 83 -24.82 0.05 -5.43
N ALA A 84 -24.94 -0.51 -6.63
CA ALA A 84 -25.97 -0.13 -7.60
C ALA A 84 -27.38 -0.44 -7.09
N MET A 85 -27.56 -1.62 -6.48
CA MET A 85 -28.83 -2.03 -5.88
C MET A 85 -29.26 -1.10 -4.74
N ILE A 86 -28.31 -0.66 -3.90
CA ILE A 86 -28.57 0.32 -2.84
C ILE A 86 -28.95 1.68 -3.42
N ALA A 87 -28.20 2.17 -4.42
CA ALA A 87 -28.47 3.45 -5.06
C ALA A 87 -29.85 3.48 -5.73
N GLU A 88 -30.27 2.40 -6.38
CA GLU A 88 -31.58 2.26 -7.00
C GLU A 88 -32.70 2.22 -5.96
N LYS A 89 -32.60 1.33 -4.96
CA LYS A 89 -33.67 1.10 -3.98
C LYS A 89 -33.81 2.19 -2.92
N CYS A 90 -32.75 2.96 -2.69
CA CYS A 90 -32.72 4.00 -1.66
C CYS A 90 -32.55 5.40 -2.24
N ALA A 91 -32.84 5.59 -3.53
CA ALA A 91 -32.77 6.89 -4.18
C ALA A 91 -33.49 7.97 -3.37
N GLY A 92 -32.81 9.10 -3.12
CA GLY A 92 -33.34 10.22 -2.34
C GLY A 92 -33.25 10.06 -0.82
N ALA A 93 -32.64 8.99 -0.29
CA ALA A 93 -32.39 8.88 1.14
C ALA A 93 -31.52 10.04 1.66
N THR A 94 -31.90 10.61 2.80
CA THR A 94 -31.18 11.72 3.45
C THR A 94 -30.30 11.27 4.61
N LYS A 95 -30.48 10.03 5.07
CA LYS A 95 -29.69 9.37 6.12
C LYS A 95 -29.27 7.99 5.64
N ALA A 96 -28.25 7.40 6.26
CA ALA A 96 -27.77 6.06 5.92
C ALA A 96 -28.94 5.04 5.91
N PRO A 97 -29.32 4.49 4.74
CA PRO A 97 -30.45 3.57 4.63
C PRO A 97 -30.12 2.24 5.29
N GLN A 98 -31.12 1.56 5.87
CA GLN A 98 -30.90 0.27 6.55
C GLN A 98 -30.28 -0.78 5.63
N LEU A 99 -30.69 -0.80 4.36
CA LEU A 99 -30.11 -1.68 3.34
C LEU A 99 -28.59 -1.49 3.19
N LEU A 100 -28.08 -0.25 3.24
CA LEU A 100 -26.63 -0.02 3.21
C LEU A 100 -25.95 -0.63 4.45
N LYS A 101 -26.54 -0.45 5.63
CA LYS A 101 -25.98 -0.98 6.89
C LYS A 101 -25.93 -2.50 6.89
N ASP A 102 -27.02 -3.15 6.46
CA ASP A 102 -27.11 -4.60 6.36
C ASP A 102 -26.06 -5.16 5.39
N GLU A 103 -25.89 -4.53 4.23
CA GLU A 103 -24.92 -4.98 3.23
C GLU A 103 -23.47 -4.74 3.67
N LEU A 104 -23.19 -3.64 4.38
CA LEU A 104 -21.89 -3.42 5.02
C LEU A 104 -21.60 -4.53 6.03
N SER A 105 -22.55 -4.85 6.92
CA SER A 105 -22.37 -5.88 7.94
C SER A 105 -22.18 -7.30 7.38
N LYS A 106 -22.55 -7.55 6.12
CA LYS A 106 -22.33 -8.82 5.40
C LYS A 106 -20.97 -8.90 4.71
N LEU A 107 -20.18 -7.82 4.68
CA LEU A 107 -18.84 -7.85 4.10
C LEU A 107 -17.94 -8.84 4.84
N PRO A 108 -16.95 -9.44 4.16
CA PRO A 108 -15.84 -10.12 4.83
C PRO A 108 -15.18 -9.22 5.87
N PRO A 109 -14.67 -9.74 6.99
CA PRO A 109 -14.15 -8.91 8.09
C PRO A 109 -13.04 -7.97 7.63
N PHE A 110 -12.13 -8.48 6.77
CA PHE A 110 -11.07 -7.66 6.19
C PHE A 110 -11.63 -6.43 5.46
N ASN A 111 -12.58 -6.63 4.54
CA ASN A 111 -13.20 -5.55 3.78
C ASN A 111 -14.00 -4.59 4.68
N TYR A 112 -14.72 -5.13 5.66
CA TYR A 112 -15.50 -4.35 6.62
C TYR A 112 -14.60 -3.37 7.39
N TYR A 113 -13.58 -3.90 8.07
CA TYR A 113 -12.69 -3.08 8.90
C TYR A 113 -11.80 -2.14 8.06
N LEU A 114 -11.41 -2.58 6.87
CA LEU A 114 -10.70 -1.75 5.91
C LEU A 114 -11.53 -0.53 5.51
N LEU A 115 -12.77 -0.76 5.05
CA LEU A 115 -13.66 0.31 4.64
C LEU A 115 -14.02 1.23 5.82
N PHE A 116 -14.23 0.66 7.01
CA PHE A 116 -14.44 1.42 8.24
C PHE A 116 -13.28 2.38 8.53
N ALA A 117 -12.05 1.88 8.51
CA ALA A 117 -10.87 2.71 8.80
C ALA A 117 -10.69 3.85 7.78
N ILE A 118 -10.88 3.55 6.49
CA ILE A 118 -10.76 4.55 5.42
C ILE A 118 -11.85 5.62 5.56
N THR A 119 -13.10 5.21 5.77
CA THR A 119 -14.24 6.15 5.85
C THR A 119 -14.20 6.99 7.12
N CYS A 120 -13.74 6.43 8.23
CA CYS A 120 -13.44 7.17 9.46
C CYS A 120 -12.37 8.24 9.21
N HIS A 121 -11.26 7.89 8.54
CA HIS A 121 -10.22 8.84 8.15
C HIS A 121 -10.76 9.96 7.26
N LEU A 122 -11.55 9.63 6.23
CA LEU A 122 -12.13 10.62 5.32
C LEU A 122 -13.14 11.53 6.03
N SER A 123 -13.94 11.00 6.95
CA SER A 123 -14.83 11.82 7.76
C SER A 123 -14.05 12.77 8.68
N LEU A 124 -12.95 12.31 9.29
CA LEU A 124 -12.09 13.16 10.09
C LEU A 124 -11.49 14.26 9.22
N LEU A 125 -10.95 13.94 8.04
CA LEU A 125 -10.44 14.96 7.12
C LEU A 125 -11.52 15.97 6.73
N HIS A 126 -12.74 15.51 6.44
CA HIS A 126 -13.88 16.37 6.12
C HIS A 126 -14.27 17.30 7.28
N SER A 127 -14.13 16.90 8.55
CA SER A 127 -14.42 17.78 9.69
C SER A 127 -13.43 18.93 9.85
N TYR A 128 -12.30 18.90 9.15
CA TYR A 128 -11.27 19.96 9.12
C TYR A 128 -11.32 20.80 7.83
N VAL A 129 -12.44 20.77 7.09
CA VAL A 129 -12.61 21.48 5.81
C VAL A 129 -12.24 22.96 5.88
N ASP A 130 -12.46 23.64 7.01
CA ASP A 130 -12.10 25.04 7.20
C ASP A 130 -10.59 25.29 7.12
N LYS A 131 -9.77 24.30 7.48
CA LYS A 131 -8.31 24.36 7.41
C LYS A 131 -7.79 23.77 6.10
N ASN A 132 -8.12 22.50 5.83
CA ASN A 132 -7.54 21.75 4.70
C ASN A 132 -8.21 22.02 3.33
N LYS A 133 -9.36 22.71 3.31
CA LYS A 133 -10.14 23.05 2.09
C LYS A 133 -10.65 21.84 1.29
N MET A 134 -10.69 20.66 1.88
CA MET A 134 -11.17 19.42 1.27
C MET A 134 -12.63 19.15 1.66
N ASP A 135 -13.56 19.78 0.93
CA ASP A 135 -14.99 19.51 1.07
C ASP A 135 -15.37 18.12 0.51
N TYR A 136 -16.62 17.70 0.75
CA TYR A 136 -17.14 16.42 0.26
C TYR A 136 -16.93 16.24 -1.25
N ARG A 137 -17.13 17.30 -2.05
CA ARG A 137 -16.98 17.24 -3.51
C ARG A 137 -15.54 16.95 -3.91
N ASN A 138 -14.57 17.63 -3.28
CA ASN A 138 -13.15 17.43 -3.50
C ASN A 138 -12.71 16.03 -3.11
N LEU A 139 -13.17 15.53 -1.96
CA LEU A 139 -12.91 14.16 -1.51
C LEU A 139 -13.48 13.13 -2.49
N CYS A 140 -14.71 13.34 -2.95
CA CYS A 140 -15.38 12.47 -3.91
C CYS A 140 -14.56 12.31 -5.20
N ILE A 141 -14.11 13.42 -5.79
CA ILE A 141 -13.25 13.42 -6.99
C ILE A 141 -11.94 12.65 -6.76
N CYS A 142 -11.33 12.81 -5.58
CA CYS A 142 -10.04 12.19 -5.28
C CYS A 142 -10.14 10.69 -4.95
N PHE A 143 -11.21 10.27 -4.28
CA PHE A 143 -11.31 8.93 -3.68
C PHE A 143 -12.23 7.96 -4.41
N GLN A 144 -13.31 8.39 -5.05
CA GLN A 144 -14.18 7.46 -5.77
C GLN A 144 -13.44 6.59 -6.81
N PRO A 145 -12.51 7.14 -7.62
CA PRO A 145 -11.76 6.33 -8.58
C PRO A 145 -10.82 5.33 -7.91
N CYS A 146 -10.36 5.64 -6.69
CA CYS A 146 -9.42 4.80 -5.94
C CYS A 146 -10.14 3.68 -5.18
N MET A 147 -11.30 3.97 -4.59
CA MET A 147 -12.07 3.00 -3.78
C MET A 147 -13.10 2.23 -4.61
N LYS A 148 -13.39 2.67 -5.84
CA LYS A 148 -14.43 2.11 -6.70
C LYS A 148 -15.81 2.13 -6.01
N ILE A 149 -16.13 3.19 -5.28
CA ILE A 149 -17.43 3.37 -4.60
C ILE A 149 -18.29 4.42 -5.29
N ASP A 150 -19.55 4.09 -5.55
CA ASP A 150 -20.56 4.97 -6.12
C ASP A 150 -20.86 6.19 -5.24
N GLY A 151 -21.24 7.30 -5.85
CA GLY A 151 -21.45 8.58 -5.17
C GLY A 151 -22.52 8.54 -4.12
N PHE A 152 -23.58 7.77 -4.37
CA PHE A 152 -24.67 7.58 -3.42
C PHE A 152 -24.17 6.93 -2.13
N CYS A 153 -23.46 5.81 -2.23
CA CYS A 153 -22.92 5.12 -1.06
C CYS A 153 -21.80 5.94 -0.38
N PHE A 154 -20.93 6.56 -1.18
CA PHE A 154 -19.80 7.35 -0.68
C PHE A 154 -20.27 8.54 0.18
N GLN A 155 -21.39 9.17 -0.19
CA GLN A 155 -21.99 10.25 0.59
C GLN A 155 -22.27 9.83 2.04
N PHE A 156 -22.95 8.70 2.25
CA PHE A 156 -23.26 8.23 3.61
C PHE A 156 -22.01 7.77 4.34
N LEU A 157 -21.10 7.09 3.63
CA LEU A 157 -19.86 6.60 4.20
C LEU A 157 -18.93 7.72 4.69
N VAL A 158 -18.98 8.92 4.11
CA VAL A 158 -18.16 10.07 4.56
C VAL A 158 -18.94 11.00 5.50
N CYS A 159 -20.16 11.39 5.12
CA CYS A 159 -20.93 12.41 5.84
C CYS A 159 -21.77 11.84 7.00
N ASP A 160 -22.14 10.56 6.96
CA ASP A 160 -23.00 9.89 7.97
C ASP A 160 -22.34 8.61 8.49
N TRP A 161 -21.01 8.57 8.50
CA TRP A 161 -20.23 7.35 8.69
C TRP A 161 -20.58 6.61 9.98
N LYS A 162 -20.75 7.33 11.10
CA LYS A 162 -21.06 6.73 12.42
C LYS A 162 -22.33 5.90 12.40
N ASN A 163 -23.30 6.28 11.57
CA ASN A 163 -24.61 5.63 11.49
C ASN A 163 -24.65 4.48 10.46
N CYS A 164 -23.58 4.28 9.68
CA CYS A 164 -23.50 3.23 8.67
C CYS A 164 -23.14 1.85 9.25
N TRP A 165 -22.47 1.81 10.41
CA TRP A 165 -21.81 0.61 10.92
C TRP A 165 -22.58 -0.06 12.07
N GLN A 166 -22.91 -1.34 11.92
CA GLN A 166 -23.68 -2.14 12.90
C GLN A 166 -22.92 -3.40 13.39
N GLY A 167 -21.62 -3.47 13.12
CA GLY A 167 -20.78 -4.63 13.40
C GLY A 167 -20.65 -5.58 12.20
N CYS A 168 -19.62 -6.42 12.21
CA CYS A 168 -19.36 -7.40 11.16
C CYS A 168 -20.04 -8.73 11.49
N TRP A 169 -21.09 -9.11 10.75
CA TRP A 169 -21.83 -10.35 11.01
C TRP A 169 -21.11 -11.60 10.51
N THR A 170 -20.10 -11.43 9.64
CA THR A 170 -19.36 -12.55 9.04
C THR A 170 -18.12 -12.96 9.82
N GLU A 171 -17.79 -12.23 10.90
CA GLU A 171 -16.56 -12.40 11.69
C GLU A 171 -16.42 -13.81 12.26
N LYS A 172 -17.43 -14.30 12.97
CA LYS A 172 -17.43 -15.64 13.57
C LYS A 172 -17.19 -16.74 12.51
N LYS A 173 -17.92 -16.66 11.39
CA LYS A 173 -17.81 -17.64 10.30
C LYS A 173 -16.43 -17.62 9.65
N HIS A 174 -15.84 -16.44 9.43
CA HIS A 174 -14.49 -16.33 8.87
C HIS A 174 -13.44 -16.90 9.82
N LEU A 175 -13.53 -16.56 11.11
CA LEU A 175 -12.61 -17.07 12.12
C LEU A 175 -12.66 -18.61 12.21
N GLU A 176 -13.86 -19.19 12.20
CA GLU A 176 -14.04 -20.65 12.17
C GLU A 176 -13.41 -21.28 10.92
N THR A 177 -13.59 -20.66 9.75
CA THR A 177 -13.02 -21.13 8.48
C THR A 177 -11.49 -21.06 8.49
N GLU A 178 -10.92 -19.98 9.02
CA GLU A 178 -9.47 -19.78 9.15
C GLU A 178 -8.85 -20.79 10.12
N LEU A 179 -9.48 -21.02 11.29
CA LEU A 179 -9.06 -22.01 12.26
C LEU A 179 -9.11 -23.44 11.70
N GLU A 180 -10.15 -23.76 10.93
CA GLU A 180 -10.27 -25.06 10.26
C GLU A 180 -9.14 -25.25 9.24
N TYR A 181 -8.88 -24.23 8.41
CA TYR A 181 -7.79 -24.26 7.44
C TYR A 181 -6.43 -24.44 8.11
N GLU A 182 -6.16 -23.72 9.20
CA GLU A 182 -4.94 -23.92 9.99
C GLU A 182 -4.81 -25.33 10.56
N ARG A 183 -5.92 -25.91 11.05
CA ARG A 183 -5.93 -27.28 11.58
C ARG A 183 -5.57 -28.27 10.47
N GLN A 184 -6.18 -28.14 9.31
CA GLN A 184 -5.89 -28.98 8.15
C GLN A 184 -4.43 -28.85 7.69
N LEU A 185 -3.87 -27.64 7.67
CA LEU A 185 -2.46 -27.42 7.37
C LEU A 185 -1.54 -28.09 8.40
N LYS A 186 -1.83 -27.96 9.70
CA LYS A 186 -1.07 -28.59 10.78
C LYS A 186 -1.11 -30.12 10.68
N GLU A 187 -2.29 -30.68 10.41
CA GLU A 187 -2.47 -32.13 10.22
C GLU A 187 -1.72 -32.64 8.98
N ALA A 188 -1.79 -31.92 7.85
CA ALA A 188 -1.05 -32.25 6.64
C ALA A 188 0.46 -32.20 6.85
N ALA A 189 0.96 -31.19 7.58
CA ALA A 189 2.37 -31.07 7.95
C ALA A 189 2.84 -32.23 8.85
N LEU A 190 2.03 -32.61 9.85
CA LEU A 190 2.33 -33.75 10.72
C LEU A 190 2.35 -35.08 9.96
N LYS A 191 1.41 -35.29 9.03
CA LYS A 191 1.38 -36.47 8.14
C LYS A 191 2.63 -36.52 7.26
N LYS A 192 3.06 -35.38 6.72
CA LYS A 192 4.30 -35.26 5.92
C LYS A 192 5.57 -35.54 6.75
N ALA A 193 5.61 -35.10 8.01
CA ALA A 193 6.74 -35.34 8.91
C ALA A 193 6.85 -36.80 9.41
N LYS A 194 5.73 -37.54 9.45
CA LYS A 194 5.70 -38.97 9.81
C LYS A 194 5.92 -39.92 8.63
N ALA A 195 6.08 -39.40 7.41
CA ALA A 195 6.37 -40.23 6.23
C ALA A 195 7.79 -40.81 6.34
N PRO A 196 8.01 -42.10 6.04
CA PRO A 196 9.34 -42.72 6.10
C PRO A 196 10.32 -42.04 5.11
N PRO A 197 11.63 -41.97 5.43
CA PRO A 197 12.62 -41.45 4.51
C PRO A 197 12.60 -42.28 3.22
N ALA A 198 12.65 -41.60 2.06
CA ALA A 198 12.75 -42.27 0.78
C ALA A 198 13.95 -43.24 0.78
N PRO A 199 13.82 -44.45 0.22
CA PRO A 199 14.90 -45.42 0.21
C PRO A 199 16.14 -44.83 -0.47
N PRO A 200 17.36 -45.12 0.02
CA PRO A 200 18.57 -44.67 -0.63
C PRO A 200 18.63 -45.28 -2.02
N VAL A 201 18.72 -44.43 -3.05
CA VAL A 201 19.01 -44.87 -4.40
C VAL A 201 20.45 -45.39 -4.41
N SER A 202 20.62 -46.70 -4.28
CA SER A 202 21.91 -47.36 -4.47
C SER A 202 22.24 -47.34 -5.96
N GLY A 203 23.24 -46.55 -6.34
CA GLY A 203 23.83 -46.60 -7.67
C GLY A 203 24.52 -47.94 -7.92
N THR A 204 24.31 -48.49 -9.11
CA THR A 204 25.26 -49.43 -9.71
C THR A 204 26.21 -48.62 -10.59
N ASN A 205 27.48 -48.59 -10.19
CA ASN A 205 28.61 -48.11 -10.99
C ASN A 205 28.80 -49.00 -12.21
N GLU A 206 28.88 -48.42 -13.40
CA GLU A 206 29.83 -48.86 -14.42
C GLU A 206 30.73 -47.68 -14.78
N GLU A 207 32.01 -47.88 -14.50
CA GLU A 207 33.09 -46.92 -14.69
C GLU A 207 33.51 -46.83 -16.17
N ARG A 208 33.70 -45.56 -16.60
CA ARG A 208 34.90 -45.06 -17.30
C ARG A 208 35.05 -45.37 -18.80
N ALA A 209 34.93 -44.31 -19.61
CA ALA A 209 36.05 -43.87 -20.44
C ALA A 209 35.97 -42.37 -20.77
N VAL A 210 37.14 -41.76 -20.67
CA VAL A 210 37.52 -40.39 -20.99
C VAL A 210 37.32 -40.04 -22.48
N SER A 211 36.96 -38.80 -22.79
CA SER A 211 37.81 -37.86 -23.54
C SER A 211 36.99 -36.65 -24.04
N SER A 212 37.57 -35.48 -23.81
CA SER A 212 37.18 -34.15 -24.28
C SER A 212 37.37 -33.97 -25.79
N SER A 213 36.51 -33.16 -26.42
CA SER A 213 36.75 -32.16 -27.49
C SER A 213 35.39 -31.88 -28.15
N ASP A 214 34.80 -30.71 -27.93
CA ASP A 214 34.96 -29.50 -28.75
C ASP A 214 34.08 -29.51 -30.02
N SER A 215 33.50 -28.33 -30.26
CA SER A 215 32.89 -27.85 -31.51
C SER A 215 31.44 -28.25 -31.89
N SER A 216 30.57 -27.25 -31.72
CA SER A 216 29.79 -26.57 -32.79
C SER A 216 28.90 -27.38 -33.74
N GLN A 217 27.57 -27.19 -33.65
CA GLN A 217 26.71 -26.52 -34.65
C GLN A 217 25.21 -26.80 -34.42
N PRO A 218 24.30 -25.85 -34.71
CA PRO A 218 22.90 -26.13 -35.01
C PRO A 218 22.61 -26.20 -36.52
N LEU A 219 21.76 -27.17 -36.89
CA LEU A 219 20.89 -27.22 -38.08
C LEU A 219 19.80 -26.12 -37.92
N GLU A 220 19.12 -25.52 -38.91
CA GLU A 220 18.88 -25.80 -40.33
C GLU A 220 18.18 -24.59 -40.98
N ASN A 221 18.24 -24.47 -42.32
CA ASN A 221 17.36 -23.72 -43.25
C ASN A 221 17.27 -22.18 -43.13
N GLY A 222 17.33 -21.36 -44.20
CA GLY A 222 17.35 -21.57 -45.64
C GLY A 222 16.75 -20.32 -46.32
N GLY A 223 17.40 -19.80 -47.39
CA GLY A 223 16.76 -18.93 -48.39
C GLY A 223 17.28 -17.49 -48.55
N SER A 224 18.09 -17.27 -49.60
CA SER A 224 18.14 -16.16 -50.60
C SER A 224 17.64 -14.74 -50.22
N SER A 225 18.23 -13.62 -50.63
CA SER A 225 19.11 -13.26 -51.75
C SER A 225 19.58 -11.80 -51.55
N GLY A 226 20.79 -11.42 -51.99
CA GLY A 226 20.89 -10.36 -53.01
C GLY A 226 21.68 -9.09 -52.60
N THR A 227 22.93 -9.02 -53.08
CA THR A 227 23.64 -7.83 -53.64
C THR A 227 23.98 -6.59 -52.78
N GLY A 228 25.26 -6.20 -52.81
CA GLY A 228 25.62 -4.83 -53.21
C GLY A 228 26.44 -3.94 -52.25
N THR A 229 27.78 -4.08 -52.31
CA THR A 229 28.79 -2.98 -52.41
C THR A 229 28.93 -1.83 -51.38
N LYS A 230 30.17 -1.74 -50.87
CA LYS A 230 31.09 -0.56 -50.78
C LYS A 230 30.96 0.51 -49.67
N ALA A 231 32.05 0.55 -48.88
CA ALA A 231 33.01 1.66 -48.72
C ALA A 231 32.79 2.78 -47.66
N SER A 232 33.75 2.81 -46.72
CA SER A 232 34.69 3.91 -46.41
C SER A 232 34.28 5.13 -45.56
N SER A 233 34.96 5.22 -44.41
CA SER A 233 35.73 6.38 -43.89
C SER A 233 35.08 7.52 -43.09
N ARG A 234 35.94 8.04 -42.18
CA ARG A 234 36.03 9.38 -41.53
C ARG A 234 35.22 9.59 -40.24
N SER A 235 35.87 9.66 -39.06
CA SER A 235 36.72 10.71 -38.46
C SER A 235 35.93 11.83 -37.77
N GLY A 236 36.18 12.08 -36.48
CA GLY A 236 35.70 13.28 -35.78
C GLY A 236 36.03 13.25 -34.29
N SER A 237 36.96 14.12 -33.89
CA SER A 237 37.60 14.23 -32.58
C SER A 237 36.83 15.17 -31.64
N LEU A 238 37.11 15.04 -30.33
CA LEU A 238 37.49 16.11 -29.37
C LEU A 238 36.80 15.98 -28.00
N GLY A 239 37.62 15.90 -26.95
CA GLY A 239 37.19 15.86 -25.56
C GLY A 239 36.97 17.24 -24.93
N ARG A 240 36.42 17.28 -23.71
CA ARG A 240 36.69 18.35 -22.74
C ARG A 240 36.29 18.00 -21.30
N GLY A 241 37.30 18.13 -20.43
CA GLY A 241 37.32 18.51 -19.01
C GLY A 241 36.06 18.44 -18.15
N ARG A 242 36.14 17.58 -17.13
CA ARG A 242 35.29 17.57 -15.94
C ARG A 242 35.75 18.67 -14.97
N LYS A 243 34.88 19.62 -14.63
CA LYS A 243 35.07 20.58 -13.52
C LYS A 243 33.99 20.35 -12.47
N THR A 244 34.41 20.15 -11.23
CA THR A 244 33.62 20.10 -9.99
C THR A 244 33.09 21.50 -9.62
N PRO A 245 31.89 21.64 -9.05
CA PRO A 245 31.46 22.86 -8.38
C PRO A 245 31.83 22.85 -6.87
N PRO A 246 31.91 24.04 -6.23
CA PRO A 246 32.62 24.23 -4.98
C PRO A 246 31.74 24.15 -3.72
N ASN A 247 32.47 23.97 -2.62
CA ASN A 247 32.09 23.92 -1.20
C ASN A 247 31.52 25.27 -0.72
N ILE A 248 30.44 25.25 0.06
CA ILE A 248 29.90 26.43 0.75
C ILE A 248 30.17 26.27 2.25
N ASP A 249 30.88 27.25 2.78
CA ASP A 249 31.31 27.38 4.16
C ASP A 249 30.15 27.32 5.16
N ASN A 250 30.34 26.52 6.21
CA ASN A 250 29.42 26.40 7.33
C ASN A 250 30.08 27.03 8.56
N ASP A 251 29.96 28.36 8.64
CA ASP A 251 30.47 29.14 9.77
C ASP A 251 29.29 29.75 10.52
N ARG A 252 28.71 28.98 11.46
CA ARG A 252 27.91 29.46 12.61
C ARG A 252 27.44 28.31 13.51
N LEU A 253 28.36 27.83 14.34
CA LEU A 253 28.03 27.22 15.63
C LEU A 253 28.14 28.30 16.71
N LYS A 254 27.04 28.55 17.45
CA LYS A 254 26.97 28.88 18.90
C LYS A 254 25.76 29.76 19.24
N VAL A 255 24.66 29.12 19.66
CA VAL A 255 23.77 29.53 20.79
C VAL A 255 23.07 28.23 21.23
N ALA A 256 23.63 27.44 22.16
CA ALA A 256 23.38 27.50 23.61
C ALA A 256 21.89 27.33 24.02
N SER A 257 21.47 26.08 24.17
CA SER A 257 20.81 25.51 25.36
C SER A 257 19.85 26.39 26.17
N GLN A 258 18.52 26.23 26.01
CA GLN A 258 17.52 26.32 27.08
C GLN A 258 16.29 25.47 26.74
N LEU A 259 16.14 24.31 27.40
CA LEU A 259 14.85 23.60 27.52
C LEU A 259 14.11 24.18 28.75
N PRO A 260 12.79 24.41 28.71
CA PRO A 260 12.03 24.73 29.91
C PRO A 260 11.95 23.52 30.86
N GLU A 261 12.25 23.72 32.14
CA GLU A 261 12.03 22.73 33.21
C GLU A 261 10.56 22.32 33.29
N LEU A 262 10.31 21.01 33.31
CA LEU A 262 9.03 20.44 33.70
C LEU A 262 8.87 20.58 35.22
N GLY A 263 7.76 21.20 35.66
CA GLY A 263 7.44 21.36 37.07
C GLY A 263 7.24 20.04 37.83
N PRO A 264 7.18 20.10 39.17
CA PRO A 264 7.18 18.91 40.02
C PRO A 264 5.92 18.04 39.84
N PRO A 265 6.02 16.71 40.04
CA PRO A 265 4.92 15.78 39.83
C PRO A 265 3.78 15.97 40.85
N LEU A 266 2.54 15.86 40.37
CA LEU A 266 1.32 15.92 41.17
C LEU A 266 1.21 14.70 42.10
N SER A 267 0.76 14.94 43.34
CA SER A 267 0.62 13.94 44.40
C SER A 267 -0.52 12.93 44.11
N PRO A 268 -0.44 11.67 44.63
CA PRO A 268 -1.45 10.65 44.39
C PRO A 268 -2.81 10.97 45.03
N ILE A 269 -3.88 10.61 44.33
CA ILE A 269 -5.27 10.68 44.82
C ILE A 269 -5.49 9.51 45.81
N GLU A 270 -5.83 9.83 47.06
CA GLU A 270 -6.34 8.84 48.01
C GLU A 270 -7.78 8.44 47.64
N ILE A 271 -8.05 7.14 47.60
CA ILE A 271 -9.35 6.52 47.30
C ILE A 271 -10.21 6.50 48.56
#